data_AF-K1PHC4-F1
#
_entry.id   AF-K1PHC4-F1
#
_cell.length_a   1.000
_cell.length_b   1.000
_cell.length_c   1.000
_cell.angle_alpha   90.00
_cell.angle_beta   90.00
_cell.angle_gamma   90.00
#
_symmetry.space_group_name_H-M   'P 1'
#
loop_
_entity.id
_entity.type
_entity.pdbx_description
1 polymer ?
#
loop_
_entity_poly.entity_id
_entity_poly.type
_entity_poly.pdbx_seq_one_letter_code
_entity_poly.pdbx_strand_id
1 'polypeptide(L)'
;MAVWSVDAKGIRLHLSDEMKDMLRKSNWDHQNTALSIHGPMTLDVQSSFKLKKGQVFLKSRVHDKHKDCTDIKVHRPLSRDRVYTIYPAQGTNKTVFCDMITDGGGWTVIQRRQDGDTDCLQKWKDYKNGFGHAEDEYWLGNDAIHALTKVLRIDLMKFPREKGHATYSSFFVDNEANKYKPSLGGFNGTKGSAVQICEKLNLTCDILHHPQLIEVVSSAGGIYSCLFI
;
A
#
# COMPACT_ATOMS: atom_id res chain seq x y z
N MET A 1 9.00 -20.19 16.34
CA MET A 1 8.68 -19.08 15.40
C MET A 1 9.70 -17.96 15.58
N ALA A 2 10.46 -17.59 14.55
CA ALA A 2 11.42 -16.49 14.65
C ALA A 2 10.72 -15.14 14.39
N VAL A 3 10.97 -14.16 15.25
CA VAL A 3 10.52 -12.78 15.09
C VAL A 3 11.76 -11.95 14.74
N TRP A 4 11.63 -11.02 13.80
CA TRP A 4 12.72 -10.15 13.37
C TRP A 4 12.36 -8.72 13.75
N SER A 5 13.32 -7.98 14.28
CA SER A 5 13.24 -6.53 14.43
C SER A 5 14.47 -5.92 13.77
N VAL A 6 14.25 -4.89 12.96
CA VAL A 6 15.32 -4.09 12.36
C VAL A 6 15.44 -2.82 13.19
N ASP A 7 16.62 -2.58 13.77
CA ASP A 7 16.95 -1.31 14.41
C ASP A 7 18.17 -0.67 13.73
N ALA A 8 18.52 0.56 14.14
CA ALA A 8 19.62 1.33 13.56
C ALA A 8 21.01 0.65 13.70
N LYS A 9 21.13 -0.49 14.41
CA LYS A 9 22.37 -1.25 14.60
C LYS A 9 22.41 -2.56 13.82
N GLY A 10 21.41 -2.85 12.98
CA GLY A 10 21.38 -3.99 12.07
C GLY A 10 20.23 -4.98 12.33
N ILE A 11 20.31 -6.16 11.71
CA ILE A 11 19.29 -7.20 11.81
C ILE A 11 19.53 -8.01 13.08
N ARG A 12 18.64 -7.89 14.08
CA ARG A 12 18.64 -8.75 15.26
C ARG A 12 17.68 -9.91 15.09
N LEU A 13 18.24 -11.12 15.13
CA LEU A 13 17.53 -12.40 15.09
C LEU A 13 16.97 -12.73 16.48
N HIS A 14 15.65 -12.63 16.67
CA HIS A 14 15.01 -13.18 17.87
C HIS A 14 14.57 -14.62 17.61
N LEU A 15 15.39 -15.56 18.08
CA LEU A 15 15.12 -16.99 18.04
C LEU A 15 14.08 -17.36 19.12
N SER A 16 13.08 -18.18 18.79
CA SER A 16 12.18 -18.75 19.80
C SER A 16 12.94 -19.69 20.74
N ASP A 17 12.43 -19.88 21.95
CA ASP A 17 13.12 -20.70 22.95
C ASP A 17 13.29 -22.16 22.51
N GLU A 18 12.35 -22.71 21.75
CA GLU A 18 12.47 -24.01 21.07
C GLU A 18 13.70 -24.07 20.13
N MET A 19 13.94 -23.02 19.34
CA MET A 19 15.08 -22.97 18.41
C MET A 19 16.38 -22.79 19.18
N LYS A 20 16.38 -22.02 20.28
CA LYS A 20 17.55 -21.90 21.16
C LYS A 20 17.90 -23.25 21.79
N ASP A 21 16.90 -24.01 22.25
CA ASP A 21 17.08 -25.33 22.84
C ASP A 21 17.63 -26.34 21.80
N MET A 22 17.09 -26.33 20.58
CA MET A 22 17.61 -27.13 19.48
C MET A 22 19.07 -26.81 19.13
N LEU A 23 19.42 -25.52 19.03
CA LEU A 23 20.79 -25.10 18.70
C LEU A 23 21.78 -25.48 19.81
N ARG A 24 21.36 -25.40 21.09
CA ARG A 24 22.17 -25.83 22.25
C ARG A 24 22.47 -27.33 22.22
N LYS A 25 21.53 -28.15 21.76
CA LYS A 25 21.68 -29.62 21.68
C LYS A 25 22.37 -30.11 20.40
N SER A 26 22.65 -29.20 19.47
CA SER A 26 23.25 -29.54 18.17
C SER A 26 24.76 -29.77 18.27
N ASN A 27 25.31 -30.52 17.33
CA ASN A 27 26.74 -30.84 17.30
C ASN A 27 27.50 -29.81 16.45
N TRP A 28 28.43 -29.09 17.08
CA TRP A 28 29.17 -27.97 16.49
C TRP A 28 30.66 -28.30 16.37
N ASP A 29 31.24 -28.03 15.21
CA ASP A 29 32.69 -27.97 15.00
C ASP A 29 33.18 -26.55 15.21
N HIS A 30 34.16 -26.39 16.07
CA HIS A 30 34.94 -25.16 16.14
C HIS A 30 35.68 -24.94 14.82
N GLN A 31 35.72 -23.69 14.36
CA GLN A 31 36.42 -23.32 13.14
C GLN A 31 37.67 -22.50 13.47
N ASN A 32 37.48 -21.39 14.18
CA ASN A 32 38.58 -20.52 14.60
C ASN A 32 38.16 -19.67 15.80
N THR A 33 39.14 -19.12 16.50
CA THR A 33 38.94 -18.10 17.53
C THR A 33 39.83 -16.92 17.23
N ALA A 34 39.23 -15.73 17.11
CA ALA A 34 39.94 -14.47 17.03
C ALA A 34 39.98 -13.81 18.41
N LEU A 35 41.12 -13.24 18.76
CA LEU A 35 41.32 -12.46 19.98
C LEU A 35 41.61 -11.02 19.56
N SER A 36 40.82 -10.08 20.06
CA SER A 36 41.03 -8.65 19.83
C SER A 36 41.12 -7.93 21.16
N ILE A 37 42.10 -7.04 21.29
CA ILE A 37 42.27 -6.21 22.48
C ILE A 37 41.92 -4.78 22.10
N HIS A 38 40.95 -4.20 22.78
CA HIS A 38 40.58 -2.80 22.64
C HIS A 38 40.86 -2.07 23.96
N GLY A 39 41.24 -0.79 23.91
CA GLY A 39 41.47 -0.01 25.12
C GLY A 39 40.17 0.15 25.93
N PRO A 40 40.18 0.47 27.24
CA PRO A 40 41.27 0.48 28.22
C PRO A 40 41.31 -0.84 29.03
N MET A 41 41.57 -1.98 28.35
CA MET A 41 41.51 -3.38 28.84
C MET A 41 40.17 -4.08 28.55
N THR A 42 39.81 -4.19 27.28
CA THR A 42 38.76 -5.12 26.84
C THR A 42 39.39 -6.19 25.95
N LEU A 43 39.15 -7.46 26.29
CA LEU A 43 39.56 -8.62 25.51
C LEU A 43 38.30 -9.23 24.89
N ASP A 44 38.17 -9.12 23.57
CA ASP A 44 37.12 -9.75 22.81
C ASP A 44 37.59 -11.10 22.28
N VAL A 45 36.85 -12.15 22.63
CA VAL A 45 37.09 -13.53 22.17
C VAL A 45 35.96 -13.91 21.21
N GLN A 46 36.23 -13.87 19.91
CA GLN A 46 35.25 -14.24 18.91
C GLN A 46 35.54 -15.64 18.37
N SER A 47 34.76 -16.62 18.82
CA SER A 47 34.86 -18.01 18.34
C SER A 47 33.80 -18.32 17.29
N SER A 48 34.22 -18.88 16.17
CA SER A 48 33.33 -19.31 15.07
C SER A 48 33.09 -20.81 15.14
N PHE A 49 31.84 -21.22 14.98
CA PHE A 49 31.42 -22.63 15.02
C PHE A 49 30.56 -22.97 13.80
N LYS A 50 30.67 -24.21 13.31
CA LYS A 50 29.92 -24.76 12.18
C LYS A 50 29.15 -26.00 12.60
N LEU A 51 27.89 -26.14 12.19
CA LEU A 51 27.10 -27.34 12.43
C LEU A 51 27.67 -28.54 11.65
N LYS A 52 27.90 -29.66 12.34
CA LYS A 52 28.39 -30.92 11.73
C LYS A 52 27.36 -31.56 10.81
N LYS A 53 26.10 -31.54 11.21
CA LYS A 53 24.97 -32.18 10.54
C LYS A 53 23.71 -31.33 10.70
N GLY A 54 22.94 -31.20 9.63
CA GLY A 54 21.70 -30.44 9.60
C GLY A 54 21.85 -29.06 8.93
N GLN A 55 20.73 -28.51 8.51
CA GLN A 55 20.62 -27.16 7.96
C GLN A 55 19.60 -26.39 8.80
N VAL A 56 19.97 -25.18 9.24
CA VAL A 56 19.03 -24.27 9.90
C VAL A 56 18.34 -23.47 8.81
N PHE A 57 17.08 -23.81 8.52
CA PHE A 57 16.25 -23.02 7.63
C PHE A 57 15.68 -21.83 8.40
N LEU A 58 16.21 -20.65 8.15
CA LEU A 58 15.56 -19.42 8.54
C LEU A 58 14.37 -19.23 7.61
N LYS A 59 13.16 -19.59 8.06
CA LYS A 59 11.93 -19.09 7.45
C LYS A 59 11.88 -17.58 7.68
N SER A 60 12.53 -16.84 6.78
CA SER A 60 12.20 -15.44 6.61
C SER A 60 10.73 -15.41 6.22
N ARG A 61 9.89 -14.75 7.04
CA ARG A 61 8.68 -14.17 6.46
C ARG A 61 9.20 -13.07 5.55
N VAL A 62 9.54 -13.42 4.32
CA VAL A 62 9.39 -12.44 3.25
C VAL A 62 7.92 -12.08 3.38
N HIS A 63 7.62 -10.89 3.90
CA HIS A 63 6.26 -10.37 3.82
C HIS A 63 5.87 -10.57 2.37
N ASP A 64 4.87 -11.42 2.11
CA ASP A 64 4.37 -11.62 0.76
C ASP A 64 4.10 -10.23 0.20
N LYS A 65 4.94 -9.80 -0.75
CA LYS A 65 4.88 -8.45 -1.30
C LYS A 65 3.72 -8.46 -2.27
N HIS A 66 2.54 -8.22 -1.74
CA HIS A 66 1.33 -8.14 -2.55
C HIS A 66 1.37 -6.87 -3.39
N LYS A 67 1.09 -6.99 -4.69
CA LYS A 67 1.15 -5.85 -5.61
C LYS A 67 0.03 -4.85 -5.32
N ASP A 68 -1.15 -5.37 -5.03
CA ASP A 68 -2.39 -4.62 -4.82
C ASP A 68 -3.33 -5.32 -3.83
N CYS A 69 -4.46 -4.69 -3.53
CA CYS A 69 -5.46 -5.24 -2.62
C CYS A 69 -6.12 -6.52 -3.15
N THR A 70 -6.15 -6.73 -4.48
CA THR A 70 -6.68 -7.94 -5.10
C THR A 70 -5.79 -9.13 -4.76
N ASP A 71 -4.47 -8.98 -4.89
CA ASP A 71 -3.49 -10.00 -4.49
C ASP A 71 -3.65 -10.39 -3.02
N ILE A 72 -3.84 -9.39 -2.14
CA ILE A 72 -4.09 -9.63 -0.71
C ILE A 72 -5.37 -10.45 -0.52
N LYS A 73 -6.46 -10.07 -1.21
CA LYS A 73 -7.76 -10.76 -1.11
C LYS A 73 -7.67 -12.22 -1.57
N VAL A 74 -6.97 -12.49 -2.66
CA VAL A 74 -6.76 -13.85 -3.18
C VAL A 74 -5.99 -14.72 -2.18
N HIS A 75 -4.92 -14.20 -1.59
CA HIS A 75 -4.10 -14.96 -0.63
C HIS A 75 -4.74 -15.01 0.77
N ARG A 76 -5.60 -14.05 1.10
CA ARG A 76 -6.27 -13.93 2.40
C ARG A 76 -7.75 -13.59 2.21
N PRO A 77 -8.61 -14.57 1.86
CA PRO A 77 -10.01 -14.34 1.54
C PRO A 77 -10.83 -13.67 2.67
N LEU A 78 -10.44 -13.94 3.92
CA LEU A 78 -11.08 -13.40 5.13
C LEU A 78 -10.58 -12.01 5.56
N SER A 79 -9.80 -11.35 4.70
CA SER A 79 -9.36 -9.97 4.93
C SER A 79 -10.55 -9.01 5.03
N ARG A 80 -10.41 -7.98 5.88
CA ARG A 80 -11.44 -6.97 6.17
C ARG A 80 -10.95 -5.59 5.73
N ASP A 81 -11.87 -4.65 5.59
CA ASP A 81 -11.56 -3.28 5.17
C ASP A 81 -10.64 -2.60 6.19
N ARG A 82 -9.39 -2.36 5.79
CA ARG A 82 -8.33 -1.77 6.62
C ARG A 82 -7.24 -1.19 5.74
N VAL A 83 -6.28 -0.51 6.37
CA VAL A 83 -5.02 -0.12 5.72
C VAL A 83 -4.09 -1.31 5.60
N TYR A 84 -3.55 -1.50 4.40
CA TYR A 84 -2.56 -2.52 4.06
C TYR A 84 -1.34 -1.87 3.39
N THR A 85 -0.20 -2.56 3.48
CA THR A 85 1.00 -2.20 2.71
C THR A 85 1.04 -3.02 1.43
N ILE A 86 1.05 -2.34 0.30
CA ILE A 86 1.18 -2.92 -1.04
C ILE A 86 2.51 -2.51 -1.69
N TYR A 87 2.89 -3.24 -2.73
CA TYR A 87 4.12 -3.01 -3.50
C TYR A 87 3.81 -2.87 -5.00
N PRO A 88 3.31 -1.70 -5.45
CA PRO A 88 2.86 -1.49 -6.82
C PRO A 88 3.98 -1.65 -7.85
N ALA A 89 5.20 -1.26 -7.46
CA ALA A 89 6.41 -1.29 -8.29
C ALA A 89 7.60 -1.86 -7.50
N GLN A 90 8.61 -2.34 -8.22
CA GLN A 90 9.80 -2.92 -7.59
C GLN A 90 10.51 -1.89 -6.70
N GLY A 91 10.67 -2.23 -5.41
CA GLY A 91 11.38 -1.38 -4.45
C GLY A 91 10.54 -0.24 -3.85
N THR A 92 9.29 -0.05 -4.27
CA THR A 92 8.40 0.98 -3.71
C THR A 92 7.24 0.35 -2.97
N ASN A 93 7.04 0.73 -1.72
CA ASN A 93 5.85 0.37 -0.94
C ASN A 93 4.90 1.56 -0.80
N LYS A 94 3.60 1.27 -0.68
CA LYS A 94 2.56 2.24 -0.38
C LYS A 94 1.62 1.69 0.67
N THR A 95 1.17 2.54 1.58
CA THR A 95 0.07 2.26 2.50
C THR A 95 -1.23 2.70 1.85
N VAL A 96 -2.16 1.76 1.69
CA VAL A 96 -3.45 1.99 1.02
C VAL A 96 -4.59 1.45 1.86
N PHE A 97 -5.75 2.09 1.77
CA PHE A 97 -6.97 1.48 2.25
C PHE A 97 -7.44 0.43 1.24
N CYS A 98 -7.60 -0.80 1.69
CA CYS A 98 -8.19 -1.85 0.87
C CYS A 98 -9.65 -2.05 1.26
N ASP A 99 -10.56 -1.91 0.30
CA ASP A 99 -11.94 -2.36 0.46
C ASP A 99 -12.02 -3.83 0.03
N MET A 100 -12.29 -4.68 1.02
CA MET A 100 -12.29 -6.14 0.93
C MET A 100 -13.72 -6.69 0.93
N ILE A 101 -14.76 -5.85 0.92
CA ILE A 101 -16.17 -6.23 1.07
C ILE A 101 -17.01 -5.79 -0.12
N THR A 102 -16.85 -4.55 -0.60
CA THR A 102 -17.69 -3.98 -1.67
C THR A 102 -17.49 -4.74 -2.99
N ASP A 103 -18.59 -5.19 -3.60
CA ASP A 103 -18.59 -5.80 -4.94
C ASP A 103 -17.58 -6.95 -5.12
N GLY A 104 -17.45 -7.81 -4.10
CA GLY A 104 -16.49 -8.93 -4.08
C GLY A 104 -15.15 -8.61 -3.42
N GLY A 105 -14.85 -7.33 -3.20
CA GLY A 105 -13.67 -6.84 -2.50
C GLY A 105 -12.36 -6.98 -3.29
N GLY A 106 -11.26 -6.55 -2.66
CA GLY A 106 -9.94 -6.51 -3.30
C GLY A 106 -9.67 -5.20 -4.04
N TRP A 107 -10.44 -4.16 -3.73
CA TRP A 107 -10.33 -2.83 -4.30
C TRP A 107 -9.24 -2.03 -3.61
N THR A 108 -8.39 -1.38 -4.41
CA THR A 108 -7.36 -0.49 -3.89
C THR A 108 -7.88 0.94 -3.95
N VAL A 109 -8.06 1.58 -2.80
CA VAL A 109 -8.48 2.99 -2.76
C VAL A 109 -7.29 3.87 -3.17
N ILE A 110 -7.50 4.73 -4.17
CA ILE A 110 -6.48 5.66 -4.67
C ILE A 110 -6.71 7.10 -4.21
N GLN A 111 -7.97 7.43 -3.91
CA GLN A 111 -8.37 8.73 -3.40
C GLN A 111 -9.56 8.54 -2.48
N ARG A 112 -9.51 9.20 -1.32
CA ARG A 112 -10.60 9.23 -0.33
C ARG A 112 -10.78 10.64 0.19
N ARG A 113 -12.03 11.10 0.20
CA ARG A 113 -12.47 12.37 0.77
C ARG A 113 -13.62 12.11 1.72
N GLN A 114 -13.59 12.78 2.87
CA GLN A 114 -14.56 12.61 3.93
C GLN A 114 -15.00 13.95 4.52
N ASP A 115 -14.04 14.79 4.91
CA ASP A 115 -14.29 15.92 5.79
C ASP A 115 -13.68 17.24 5.26
N GLY A 116 -12.91 17.19 4.17
CA GLY A 116 -12.32 18.37 3.51
C GLY A 116 -11.09 18.95 4.21
N ASP A 117 -10.49 18.20 5.13
CA ASP A 117 -9.36 18.66 5.96
C ASP A 117 -8.02 18.65 5.21
N THR A 118 -7.91 17.84 4.15
CA THR A 118 -6.68 17.78 3.33
C THR A 118 -6.74 18.76 2.17
N ASP A 119 -5.82 19.72 2.13
CA ASP A 119 -5.72 20.67 1.02
C ASP A 119 -5.41 19.96 -0.31
N CYS A 120 -6.25 20.20 -1.33
CA CYS A 120 -6.13 19.66 -2.68
C CYS A 120 -5.14 20.45 -3.54
N LEU A 121 -4.79 21.68 -3.15
CA LEU A 121 -3.91 22.56 -3.94
C LEU A 121 -2.43 22.23 -3.69
N GLN A 122 -2.08 20.96 -3.85
CA GLN A 122 -0.72 20.48 -3.67
C GLN A 122 0.15 20.68 -4.92
N LYS A 123 1.47 20.65 -4.74
CA LYS A 123 2.42 20.80 -5.85
C LYS A 123 2.47 19.51 -6.67
N TRP A 124 2.94 19.59 -7.91
CA TRP A 124 3.13 18.42 -8.79
C TRP A 124 3.90 17.26 -8.12
N LYS A 125 4.92 17.59 -7.32
CA LYS A 125 5.73 16.61 -6.59
C LYS A 125 4.90 15.80 -5.60
N ASP A 126 3.91 16.43 -4.96
CA ASP A 126 3.06 15.78 -3.96
C ASP A 126 1.99 14.93 -4.67
N TYR A 127 1.43 15.40 -5.78
CA TYR A 127 0.57 14.57 -6.65
C TYR A 127 1.29 13.35 -7.21
N LYS A 128 2.57 13.50 -7.58
CA LYS A 128 3.41 12.38 -8.02
C LYS A 128 3.60 11.34 -6.91
N ASN A 129 3.99 11.78 -5.72
CA ASN A 129 4.35 10.89 -4.62
C ASN A 129 3.16 10.41 -3.77
N GLY A 130 2.05 11.13 -3.77
CA GLY A 130 0.95 10.94 -2.84
C GLY A 130 1.08 11.79 -1.57
N PHE A 131 -0.05 12.08 -0.94
CA PHE A 131 -0.18 12.87 0.29
C PHE A 131 -1.43 12.44 1.08
N GLY A 132 -1.54 12.87 2.33
CA GLY A 132 -2.62 12.47 3.24
C GLY A 132 -2.36 11.11 3.90
N HIS A 133 -3.38 10.55 4.58
CA HIS A 133 -3.27 9.33 5.38
C HIS A 133 -4.32 8.30 4.95
N ALA A 134 -3.91 7.04 4.78
CA ALA A 134 -4.78 5.98 4.27
C ALA A 134 -5.99 5.65 5.17
N GLU A 135 -5.93 6.03 6.46
CA GLU A 135 -7.05 5.87 7.39
C GLU A 135 -8.15 6.94 7.18
N ASP A 136 -7.77 8.10 6.63
CA ASP A 136 -8.58 9.31 6.49
C ASP A 136 -8.69 9.75 5.02
N GLU A 137 -8.32 11.00 4.71
CA GLU A 137 -8.22 11.54 3.36
C GLU A 137 -6.80 11.39 2.81
N TYR A 138 -6.69 10.93 1.57
CA TYR A 138 -5.40 10.80 0.91
C TYR A 138 -5.50 10.73 -0.60
N TRP A 139 -4.34 10.98 -1.21
CA TRP A 139 -4.03 10.72 -2.60
C TRP A 139 -2.87 9.71 -2.66
N LEU A 140 -3.04 8.59 -3.36
CA LEU A 140 -2.04 7.52 -3.40
C LEU A 140 -0.73 7.95 -4.10
N GLY A 141 -0.84 8.84 -5.08
CA GLY A 141 0.28 9.31 -5.90
C GLY A 141 0.28 8.73 -7.30
N ASN A 142 0.58 9.57 -8.28
CA ASN A 142 0.46 9.25 -9.70
C ASN A 142 1.40 8.11 -10.13
N ASP A 143 2.59 8.01 -9.55
CA ASP A 143 3.53 6.91 -9.83
C ASP A 143 2.96 5.55 -9.45
N ALA A 144 2.30 5.49 -8.28
CA ALA A 144 1.68 4.27 -7.81
C ALA A 144 0.40 3.94 -8.61
N ILE A 145 -0.40 4.96 -8.94
CA ILE A 145 -1.60 4.80 -9.77
C ILE A 145 -1.24 4.27 -11.18
N HIS A 146 -0.20 4.81 -11.81
CA HIS A 146 0.33 4.33 -13.08
C HIS A 146 0.67 2.83 -13.04
N ALA A 147 1.28 2.36 -11.95
CA ALA A 147 1.65 0.95 -11.77
C ALA A 147 0.45 0.01 -11.52
N LEU A 148 -0.69 0.54 -11.05
CA LEU A 148 -1.88 -0.21 -10.66
C LEU A 148 -2.97 -0.26 -11.73
N THR A 149 -2.75 0.33 -12.90
CA THR A 149 -3.72 0.49 -14.00
C THR A 149 -4.49 -0.79 -14.36
N LYS A 150 -5.79 -0.83 -14.02
CA LYS A 150 -6.70 -1.96 -14.27
C LYS A 150 -8.11 -1.44 -14.58
N VAL A 151 -9.01 -1.51 -13.60
CA VAL A 151 -10.42 -1.09 -13.64
C VAL A 151 -10.53 0.13 -12.75
N LEU A 152 -11.47 1.04 -12.99
CA LEU A 152 -11.71 2.16 -12.07
C LEU A 152 -13.16 2.14 -11.62
N ARG A 153 -13.38 2.25 -10.31
CA ARG A 153 -14.68 2.44 -9.71
C ARG A 153 -14.69 3.72 -8.88
N ILE A 154 -15.73 4.51 -9.05
CA ILE A 154 -15.95 5.77 -8.35
C ILE A 154 -17.24 5.59 -7.56
N ASP A 155 -17.16 5.65 -6.24
CA ASP A 155 -18.35 5.74 -5.38
C ASP A 155 -18.48 7.17 -4.85
N LEU A 156 -19.68 7.72 -5.05
CA LEU A 156 -20.06 9.05 -4.62
C LEU A 156 -21.20 8.93 -3.62
N MET A 157 -21.06 9.61 -2.48
CA MET A 157 -22.11 9.67 -1.46
C MET A 157 -22.39 11.12 -1.09
N LYS A 158 -23.65 11.52 -1.25
CA LYS A 158 -24.20 12.76 -0.74
C LYS A 158 -25.04 12.47 0.50
N PHE A 159 -24.65 13.04 1.64
CA PHE A 159 -25.48 12.99 2.83
C PHE A 159 -26.82 13.72 2.59
N PRO A 160 -27.95 13.20 3.10
CA PRO A 160 -28.04 12.06 4.02
C PRO A 160 -28.34 10.68 3.39
N ARG A 161 -28.63 10.53 2.08
CA ARG A 161 -29.12 9.24 1.55
C ARG A 161 -28.78 8.89 0.10
N GLU A 162 -28.09 9.74 -0.65
CA GLU A 162 -27.87 9.46 -2.07
C GLU A 162 -26.49 8.87 -2.32
N LYS A 163 -26.47 7.63 -2.80
CA LYS A 163 -25.26 6.93 -3.25
C LYS A 163 -25.34 6.71 -4.77
N GLY A 164 -24.23 6.88 -5.45
CA GLY A 164 -24.07 6.56 -6.87
C GLY A 164 -22.71 5.95 -7.11
N HIS A 165 -22.62 5.03 -8.07
CA HIS A 165 -21.35 4.49 -8.51
C HIS A 165 -21.20 4.54 -10.02
N ALA A 166 -19.97 4.78 -10.46
CA ALA A 166 -19.53 4.68 -11.83
C ALA A 166 -18.37 3.70 -11.91
N THR A 167 -18.40 2.79 -12.87
CA THR A 167 -17.33 1.83 -13.15
C THR A 167 -16.84 2.02 -14.58
N TYR A 168 -15.53 1.91 -14.77
CA TYR A 168 -14.87 1.97 -16.06
C TYR A 168 -14.12 0.65 -16.26
N SER A 169 -14.46 -0.05 -17.34
CA SER A 169 -13.91 -1.37 -17.69
C SER A 169 -12.40 -1.37 -17.92
N SER A 170 -11.82 -0.23 -18.28
CA SER A 170 -10.38 -0.03 -18.27
C SER A 170 -10.01 1.36 -17.78
N PHE A 171 -8.94 1.42 -17.00
CA PHE A 171 -8.35 2.64 -16.48
C PHE A 171 -6.85 2.56 -16.61
N PHE A 172 -6.30 3.43 -17.45
CA PHE A 172 -4.87 3.57 -17.64
C PHE A 172 -4.45 5.00 -17.34
N VAL A 173 -3.29 5.16 -16.73
CA VAL A 173 -2.65 6.44 -16.48
C VAL A 173 -1.27 6.30 -17.07
N ASP A 174 -0.85 7.24 -17.90
CA ASP A 174 0.47 7.20 -18.53
C ASP A 174 1.60 7.54 -17.53
N ASN A 175 2.85 7.50 -17.97
CA ASN A 175 4.00 7.84 -17.15
C ASN A 175 4.17 9.37 -16.99
N GLU A 176 5.17 9.79 -16.21
CA GLU A 176 5.48 11.21 -15.97
C GLU A 176 5.83 11.97 -17.25
N ALA A 177 6.53 11.34 -18.20
CA ALA A 177 6.91 11.96 -19.47
C ALA A 177 5.68 12.39 -20.28
N ASN A 178 4.61 11.59 -20.19
CA ASN A 178 3.31 11.87 -20.77
C ASN A 178 2.34 12.55 -19.79
N LYS A 179 2.88 13.15 -18.71
CA LYS A 179 2.15 13.94 -17.70
C LYS A 179 1.02 13.18 -17.00
N TYR A 180 1.14 11.87 -16.83
CA TYR A 180 0.11 11.01 -16.21
C TYR A 180 -1.27 11.15 -16.86
N LYS A 181 -1.31 11.26 -18.19
CA LYS A 181 -2.57 11.39 -18.93
C LYS A 181 -3.46 10.16 -18.67
N PRO A 182 -4.69 10.32 -18.15
CA PRO A 182 -5.60 9.20 -17.95
C PRO A 182 -6.27 8.80 -19.28
N SER A 183 -6.53 7.52 -19.43
CA SER A 183 -7.30 6.91 -20.51
C SER A 183 -8.37 6.01 -19.90
N LEU A 184 -9.63 6.28 -20.23
CA LEU A 184 -10.79 5.54 -19.73
C LEU A 184 -11.37 4.66 -20.83
N GLY A 185 -11.71 3.43 -20.47
CA GLY A 185 -12.42 2.49 -21.32
C GLY A 185 -13.94 2.62 -21.26
N GLY A 186 -14.61 1.52 -21.62
CA GLY A 186 -16.06 1.42 -21.62
C GLY A 186 -16.66 1.71 -20.24
N PHE A 187 -17.64 2.60 -20.21
CA PHE A 187 -18.34 3.06 -19.02
C PHE A 187 -19.51 2.13 -18.66
N ASN A 188 -19.68 1.84 -17.37
CA ASN A 188 -20.83 1.13 -16.82
C ASN A 188 -21.20 1.71 -15.44
N GLY A 189 -22.47 2.02 -15.18
CA GLY A 189 -22.84 2.60 -13.88
C GLY A 189 -24.34 2.82 -13.71
N THR A 190 -24.76 2.93 -12.44
CA THR A 190 -26.19 2.92 -12.04
C THR A 190 -26.96 4.20 -12.38
N LYS A 191 -26.27 5.31 -12.67
CA LYS A 191 -26.92 6.62 -12.91
C LYS A 191 -26.38 7.40 -14.12
N GLY A 192 -25.59 6.81 -15.01
CA GLY A 192 -24.92 7.50 -16.12
C GLY A 192 -23.47 7.86 -15.78
N SER A 193 -22.75 8.54 -16.69
CA SER A 193 -21.31 8.86 -16.53
C SER A 193 -21.00 9.55 -15.20
N ALA A 194 -19.75 9.53 -14.72
CA ALA A 194 -19.37 10.21 -13.48
C ALA A 194 -19.85 11.68 -13.44
N VAL A 195 -19.75 12.40 -14.56
CA VAL A 195 -20.28 13.77 -14.73
C VAL A 195 -21.81 13.82 -14.58
N GLN A 196 -22.54 12.87 -15.15
CA GLN A 196 -24.00 12.78 -14.97
C GLN A 196 -24.40 12.40 -13.55
N ILE A 197 -23.59 11.60 -12.84
CA ILE A 197 -23.79 11.32 -11.42
C ILE A 197 -23.61 12.62 -10.63
N CYS A 198 -22.60 13.41 -10.97
CA CYS A 198 -22.39 14.72 -10.36
C CYS A 198 -23.55 15.68 -10.62
N GLU A 199 -24.01 15.81 -11.87
CA GLU A 199 -25.19 16.60 -12.21
C GLU A 199 -26.44 16.14 -11.45
N LYS A 200 -26.70 14.82 -11.41
CA LYS A 200 -27.86 14.24 -10.69
C LYS A 200 -27.77 14.42 -9.18
N LEU A 201 -26.57 14.46 -8.62
CA LEU A 201 -26.33 14.69 -7.20
C LEU A 201 -26.18 16.20 -6.88
N ASN A 202 -26.33 17.08 -7.87
CA ASN A 202 -26.09 18.52 -7.76
C ASN A 202 -24.69 18.85 -7.18
N LEU A 203 -23.68 18.18 -7.74
CA LEU A 203 -22.27 18.32 -7.41
C LEU A 203 -21.57 19.07 -8.54
N THR A 204 -20.72 20.03 -8.18
CA THR A 204 -19.66 20.51 -9.08
C THR A 204 -18.65 19.39 -9.21
N CYS A 205 -18.56 18.76 -10.38
CA CYS A 205 -17.45 17.89 -10.71
C CYS A 205 -16.59 18.64 -11.70
N ASP A 206 -15.64 19.37 -11.15
CA ASP A 206 -14.56 19.89 -11.94
C ASP A 206 -13.65 18.73 -12.32
N ILE A 207 -13.86 18.16 -13.51
CA ILE A 207 -12.74 17.57 -14.26
C ILE A 207 -11.88 18.77 -14.67
N LEU A 208 -11.23 19.39 -13.68
CA LEU A 208 -10.60 20.68 -13.84
C LEU A 208 -9.60 20.58 -14.98
N HIS A 209 -9.55 21.64 -15.77
CA HIS A 209 -8.56 21.93 -16.80
C HIS A 209 -7.12 22.05 -16.23
N HIS A 210 -6.80 21.35 -15.14
CA HIS A 210 -5.47 21.16 -14.60
C HIS A 210 -4.88 19.88 -15.21
N PRO A 211 -3.63 19.86 -15.68
CA PRO A 211 -3.09 18.77 -16.52
C PRO A 211 -2.86 17.43 -15.80
N GLN A 212 -3.49 17.19 -14.64
CA GLN A 212 -3.04 16.19 -13.67
C GLN A 212 -4.25 15.51 -13.00
N LEU A 213 -4.80 14.50 -13.70
CA LEU A 213 -5.81 13.52 -13.26
C LEU A 213 -7.23 14.01 -12.94
N ILE A 214 -8.17 13.05 -12.91
CA ILE A 214 -9.59 13.23 -12.60
C ILE A 214 -9.70 13.46 -11.10
N GLU A 215 -9.69 14.71 -10.67
CA GLU A 215 -10.02 15.05 -9.30
C GLU A 215 -11.53 15.30 -9.22
N VAL A 216 -12.23 14.62 -8.29
CA VAL A 216 -13.63 14.94 -7.99
C VAL A 216 -13.63 15.83 -6.75
N VAL A 217 -13.67 17.14 -6.97
CA VAL A 217 -13.68 18.15 -5.90
C VAL A 217 -15.11 18.66 -5.71
N SER A 218 -15.63 18.62 -4.49
CA SER A 218 -16.94 19.22 -4.14
C SER A 218 -16.75 20.54 -3.42
N SER A 219 -17.56 21.55 -3.75
CA SER A 219 -17.64 22.83 -3.03
C SER A 219 -18.70 22.86 -1.91
N ALA A 220 -19.47 21.78 -1.71
CA ALA A 220 -20.52 21.71 -0.69
C ALA A 220 -20.09 20.74 0.44
N GLY A 221 -20.02 21.24 1.67
CA GLY A 221 -19.66 20.45 2.85
C GLY A 221 -20.62 19.28 3.09
N GLY A 222 -20.06 18.09 3.33
CA GLY A 222 -20.81 16.86 3.64
C GLY A 222 -20.84 15.79 2.55
N ILE A 223 -19.87 15.77 1.64
CA ILE A 223 -19.77 14.79 0.55
C ILE A 223 -18.52 13.94 0.70
N TYR A 224 -18.72 12.63 0.56
CA TYR A 224 -17.67 11.62 0.67
C TYR A 224 -17.46 11.02 -0.72
N SER A 225 -16.27 11.18 -1.29
CA SER A 225 -15.89 10.58 -2.57
C SER A 225 -14.75 9.58 -2.37
N CYS A 226 -14.86 8.42 -3.02
CA CYS A 226 -13.85 7.39 -2.99
C CYS A 226 -13.62 6.87 -4.42
N LEU A 227 -12.36 6.87 -4.85
CA LEU A 227 -11.92 6.21 -6.07
C LEU A 227 -11.21 4.90 -5.73
N PHE A 228 -11.60 3.85 -6.42
CA PHE A 228 -11.10 2.48 -6.29
C PHE A 228 -10.52 2.01 -7.63
N ILE A 229 -9.45 1.21 -7.58
CA ILE A 229 -8.88 0.45 -8.71
C ILE A 229 -8.97 -1.05 -8.44
#